data_AF-A0A7K0NAT4-F1
#
_entry.id   AF-A0A7K0NAT4-F1
#
_cell.length_a   1.000
_cell.length_b   1.000
_cell.length_c   1.000
_cell.angle_alpha   90.00
_cell.angle_beta   90.00
_cell.angle_gamma   90.00
#
_symmetry.space_group_name_H-M   'P 1'
#
loop_
_entity.id
_entity.type
_entity.pdbx_description
1 polymer ?
#
loop_
_entity_poly.entity_id
_entity_poly.type
_entity_poly.pdbx_seq_one_letter_code
_entity_poly.pdbx_strand_id
1 'polypeptide(L)'
;LLAAKAVEAGLLAADIISVESASGPVSVDEGPRPETTLEKLARLKPVFSENGIVTAASSSPLSDGAAAVVVASGQAVRELGLKPRARIVGTASAGVQPSLMGLGPVPATQKLLDRHAMSISDLDAVEINEAFAPQVLACARRLNIDESILNAWGGAIALGHPLGASGARLALTMARRLEDGDLNRGLVTLCVGVGQGTSMILERV
;
A
#
# COMPACT_ATOMS: atom_id res chain seq x y z
N LEU A 1 12.63 6.38 -5.02
CA LEU A 1 13.68 5.50 -5.57
C LEU A 1 13.28 4.02 -5.57
N LEU A 2 12.64 3.49 -4.50
CA LEU A 2 12.17 2.09 -4.47
C LEU A 2 11.25 1.73 -5.64
N ALA A 3 10.22 2.55 -5.90
CA ALA A 3 9.29 2.35 -7.03
C ALA A 3 10.00 2.30 -8.39
N ALA A 4 10.97 3.19 -8.65
CA ALA A 4 11.72 3.17 -9.90
C ALA A 4 12.53 1.87 -10.07
N LYS A 5 13.15 1.38 -9.00
CA LYS A 5 13.85 0.07 -9.01
C LYS A 5 12.88 -1.09 -9.23
N ALA A 6 11.70 -1.04 -8.62
CA ALA A 6 10.68 -2.08 -8.81
C ALA A 6 10.14 -2.12 -10.24
N VAL A 7 9.97 -0.96 -10.88
CA VAL A 7 9.61 -0.84 -12.30
C VAL A 7 10.73 -1.41 -13.18
N GLU A 8 11.98 -1.01 -12.95
CA GLU A 8 13.15 -1.50 -13.72
C GLU A 8 13.33 -3.02 -13.59
N ALA A 9 13.08 -3.58 -12.40
CA ALA A 9 13.12 -5.02 -12.15
C ALA A 9 11.88 -5.78 -12.68
N GLY A 10 10.89 -5.08 -13.25
CA GLY A 10 9.66 -5.69 -13.78
C GLY A 10 8.69 -6.21 -12.72
N LEU A 11 8.90 -5.91 -11.43
CA LEU A 11 8.13 -6.45 -10.31
C LEU A 11 6.66 -6.02 -10.34
N LEU A 12 6.39 -4.81 -10.83
CA LEU A 12 5.04 -4.26 -10.96
C LEU A 12 4.38 -4.61 -12.29
N ALA A 13 5.17 -4.90 -13.34
CA ALA A 13 4.67 -5.09 -14.70
C ALA A 13 3.77 -6.34 -14.83
N ALA A 14 4.01 -7.37 -14.03
CA ALA A 14 3.28 -8.64 -14.10
C ALA A 14 1.78 -8.52 -13.75
N ASP A 15 1.39 -7.45 -13.06
CA ASP A 15 0.01 -7.21 -12.63
C ASP A 15 -0.63 -5.99 -13.33
N ILE A 16 0.08 -5.35 -14.26
CA ILE A 16 -0.43 -4.22 -15.04
C ILE A 16 -1.02 -4.72 -16.35
N ILE A 17 -2.29 -4.35 -16.59
CA ILE A 17 -2.96 -4.56 -17.87
C ILE A 17 -2.91 -3.25 -18.64
N SER A 18 -2.37 -3.29 -19.86
CA SER A 18 -2.31 -2.11 -20.74
C SER A 18 -3.72 -1.60 -21.05
N VAL A 19 -3.91 -0.28 -20.92
CA VAL A 19 -5.17 0.40 -21.24
C VAL A 19 -4.94 1.32 -22.43
N GLU A 20 -5.78 1.20 -23.45
CA GLU A 20 -5.76 2.13 -24.58
C GLU A 20 -6.35 3.49 -24.19
N SER A 21 -5.59 4.55 -24.44
CA SER A 21 -6.02 5.94 -24.25
C SER A 21 -6.00 6.72 -25.57
N ALA A 22 -6.55 7.93 -25.57
CA ALA A 22 -6.48 8.82 -26.73
C ALA A 22 -5.04 9.18 -27.16
N SER A 23 -4.08 9.05 -26.24
CA SER A 23 -2.65 9.34 -26.47
C SER A 23 -1.81 8.08 -26.72
N GLY A 24 -2.45 6.91 -26.81
CA GLY A 24 -1.80 5.61 -26.98
C GLY A 24 -1.92 4.71 -25.74
N PRO A 25 -1.28 3.52 -25.78
CA PRO A 25 -1.36 2.54 -24.70
C PRO A 25 -0.64 3.04 -23.43
N VAL A 26 -1.31 2.89 -22.29
CA VAL A 26 -0.74 3.12 -20.95
C VAL A 26 -0.50 1.75 -20.31
N SER A 27 0.77 1.39 -20.16
CA SER A 27 1.20 0.06 -19.69
C SER A 27 2.19 0.10 -18.51
N VAL A 28 2.51 1.29 -18.01
CA VAL A 28 3.40 1.51 -16.88
C VAL A 28 2.88 2.63 -15.98
N ASP A 29 3.20 2.58 -14.70
CA ASP A 29 2.90 3.69 -13.78
C ASP A 29 3.68 4.95 -14.21
N GLU A 30 2.98 6.08 -14.40
CA GLU A 30 3.57 7.36 -14.82
C GLU A 30 4.20 8.15 -13.66
N GLY A 31 3.81 7.82 -12.43
CA GLY A 31 4.17 8.54 -11.22
C GLY A 31 5.64 8.47 -10.79
N PRO A 32 6.34 7.32 -10.90
CA PRO A 32 7.71 7.20 -10.44
C PRO A 32 8.67 8.18 -11.13
N ARG A 33 9.35 9.00 -10.32
CA ARG A 33 10.34 10.01 -10.74
C ARG A 33 11.76 9.62 -10.30
N PRO A 34 12.51 8.83 -11.10
CA PRO A 34 13.84 8.34 -10.72
C PRO A 34 14.86 9.45 -10.46
N GLU A 35 14.67 10.61 -11.07
CA GLU A 35 15.50 11.81 -10.95
C GLU A 35 15.25 12.66 -9.69
N THR A 36 14.38 12.19 -8.79
CA THR A 36 14.08 12.83 -7.50
C THR A 36 15.32 12.84 -6.61
N THR A 37 15.68 14.00 -6.06
CA THR A 37 16.79 14.16 -5.12
C THR A 37 16.35 14.90 -3.86
N LEU A 38 17.07 14.74 -2.76
CA LEU A 38 16.78 15.45 -1.51
C LEU A 38 16.81 16.97 -1.69
N GLU A 39 17.72 17.49 -2.51
CA GLU A 39 17.84 18.92 -2.79
C GLU A 39 16.61 19.47 -3.53
N LYS A 40 16.03 18.68 -4.46
CA LYS A 40 14.79 19.05 -5.14
C LYS A 40 13.61 19.02 -4.16
N LEU A 41 13.53 17.99 -3.31
CA LEU A 41 12.47 17.83 -2.32
C LEU A 41 12.47 18.98 -1.30
N ALA A 42 13.65 19.36 -0.79
CA ALA A 42 13.82 20.40 0.22
C ALA A 42 13.41 21.81 -0.25
N ARG A 43 13.35 22.04 -1.57
CA ARG A 43 12.96 23.34 -2.16
C ARG A 43 11.46 23.52 -2.31
N LEU A 44 10.67 22.45 -2.13
CA LEU A 44 9.23 22.52 -2.32
C LEU A 44 8.54 23.24 -1.17
N LYS A 45 7.60 24.11 -1.52
CA LYS A 45 6.80 24.83 -0.53
C LYS A 45 5.78 23.87 0.11
N PRO A 46 5.49 24.03 1.41
CA PRO A 46 4.36 23.37 2.04
C PRO A 46 3.04 23.72 1.34
N VAL A 47 2.10 22.77 1.27
CA VAL A 47 0.84 22.93 0.51
C VAL A 47 -0.42 23.08 1.38
N PHE A 48 -0.36 22.76 2.67
CA PHE A 48 -1.53 22.83 3.57
C PHE A 48 -1.46 23.95 4.62
N SER A 49 -0.26 24.41 4.98
CA SER A 49 -0.06 25.52 5.92
C SER A 49 1.27 26.19 5.65
N GLU A 50 1.34 27.51 5.89
CA GLU A 50 2.55 28.31 5.61
C GLU A 50 3.79 27.80 6.36
N ASN A 51 3.61 27.36 7.60
CA ASN A 51 4.66 26.78 8.46
C ASN A 51 4.59 25.24 8.51
N GLY A 52 4.00 24.61 7.51
CA GLY A 52 3.83 23.16 7.45
C GLY A 52 5.07 22.42 6.98
N ILE A 53 5.01 21.08 7.04
CA ILE A 53 6.08 20.19 6.54
C ILE A 53 5.67 19.38 5.31
N VAL A 54 4.37 19.38 4.98
CA VAL A 54 3.82 18.54 3.91
C VAL A 54 3.86 19.33 2.60
N THR A 55 4.55 18.76 1.61
CA THR A 55 4.70 19.31 0.26
C THR A 55 4.03 18.39 -0.76
N ALA A 56 3.96 18.83 -2.02
CA ALA A 56 3.47 17.99 -3.11
C ALA A 56 4.27 16.69 -3.27
N ALA A 57 5.57 16.68 -2.98
CA ALA A 57 6.39 15.47 -3.12
C ALA A 57 6.38 14.55 -1.89
N SER A 58 5.81 15.00 -0.77
CA SER A 58 5.58 14.17 0.42
C SER A 58 4.13 13.72 0.53
N SER A 59 3.36 13.84 -0.56
CA SER A 59 1.94 13.52 -0.66
C SER A 59 1.74 12.60 -1.86
N SER A 60 0.76 11.70 -1.80
CA SER A 60 0.35 10.97 -2.99
C SER A 60 -0.22 11.93 -4.04
N PRO A 61 0.17 11.82 -5.32
CA PRO A 61 -0.46 12.59 -6.36
C PRO A 61 -1.91 12.12 -6.56
N LEU A 62 -2.74 13.02 -7.10
CA LEU A 62 -4.02 12.61 -7.68
C LEU A 62 -3.73 11.70 -8.88
N SER A 63 -4.46 10.60 -8.99
CA SER A 63 -4.17 9.58 -9.98
C SER A 63 -5.45 8.86 -10.39
N ASP A 64 -5.48 8.42 -11.64
CA ASP A 64 -6.52 7.59 -12.20
C ASP A 64 -6.04 6.14 -12.26
N GLY A 65 -6.92 5.19 -11.97
CA GLY A 65 -6.57 3.78 -12.00
C GLY A 65 -7.68 2.88 -11.47
N ALA A 66 -7.65 1.61 -11.89
CA ALA A 66 -8.56 0.58 -11.45
C ALA A 66 -7.78 -0.68 -11.08
N ALA A 67 -8.31 -1.45 -10.12
CA ALA A 67 -7.77 -2.74 -9.72
C ALA A 67 -8.92 -3.69 -9.44
N ALA A 68 -8.75 -4.97 -9.80
CA ALA A 68 -9.72 -6.01 -9.58
C ALA A 68 -9.03 -7.21 -8.93
N VAL A 69 -9.72 -7.84 -7.97
CA VAL A 69 -9.29 -9.07 -7.32
C VAL A 69 -10.46 -10.05 -7.30
N VAL A 70 -10.17 -11.33 -7.56
CA VAL A 70 -11.15 -12.40 -7.44
C VAL A 70 -10.96 -13.06 -6.07
N VAL A 71 -12.01 -13.04 -5.25
CA VAL A 71 -12.02 -13.71 -3.95
C VAL A 71 -12.93 -14.92 -4.03
N ALA A 72 -12.41 -16.09 -3.64
CA ALA A 72 -13.14 -17.34 -3.66
C ALA A 72 -13.00 -18.06 -2.31
N SER A 73 -14.02 -18.83 -1.94
CA SER A 73 -13.93 -19.72 -0.78
C SER A 73 -12.96 -20.87 -1.08
N GLY A 74 -12.39 -21.48 -0.03
CA GLY A 74 -11.55 -22.67 -0.21
C GLY A 74 -12.30 -23.84 -0.87
N GLN A 75 -13.64 -23.90 -0.72
CA GLN A 75 -14.48 -24.86 -1.44
C GLN A 75 -14.52 -24.56 -2.94
N ALA A 76 -14.83 -23.31 -3.33
CA ALA A 76 -14.88 -22.92 -4.74
C ALA A 76 -13.52 -23.08 -5.44
N VAL A 77 -12.42 -22.80 -4.73
CA VAL A 77 -11.06 -23.05 -5.23
C VAL A 77 -10.86 -24.51 -5.61
N ARG A 78 -11.29 -25.45 -4.76
CA ARG A 78 -11.18 -26.90 -5.03
C ARG A 78 -12.13 -27.36 -6.14
N GLU A 79 -13.38 -26.95 -6.08
CA GLU A 79 -14.42 -27.37 -7.04
C GLU A 79 -14.14 -26.89 -8.46
N LEU A 80 -13.61 -25.66 -8.60
CA LEU A 80 -13.32 -25.04 -9.89
C LEU A 80 -11.86 -25.21 -10.34
N GLY A 81 -11.01 -25.91 -9.56
CA GLY A 81 -9.60 -26.12 -9.90
C GLY A 81 -8.78 -24.84 -9.98
N LEU A 82 -9.12 -23.82 -9.18
CA LEU A 82 -8.41 -22.54 -9.19
C LEU A 82 -7.05 -22.66 -8.48
N LYS A 83 -6.08 -21.86 -8.92
CA LYS A 83 -4.79 -21.71 -8.24
C LYS A 83 -4.80 -20.40 -7.44
N PRO A 84 -5.00 -20.45 -6.11
CA PRO A 84 -4.99 -19.24 -5.30
C PRO A 84 -3.57 -18.63 -5.28
N ARG A 85 -3.51 -17.30 -5.20
CA ARG A 85 -2.25 -16.54 -5.08
C ARG A 85 -1.88 -16.24 -3.62
N ALA A 86 -2.90 -15.99 -2.81
CA ALA A 86 -2.77 -15.73 -1.38
C ALA A 86 -4.09 -16.06 -0.67
N ARG A 87 -4.02 -16.17 0.65
CA ARG A 87 -5.16 -16.39 1.55
C ARG A 87 -5.36 -15.16 2.44
N ILE A 88 -6.60 -14.70 2.54
CA ILE A 88 -6.97 -13.67 3.53
C ILE A 88 -7.05 -14.35 4.90
N VAL A 89 -6.16 -13.95 5.81
CA VAL A 89 -6.16 -14.44 7.21
C VAL A 89 -7.25 -13.75 8.01
N GLY A 90 -7.37 -12.44 7.81
CA GLY A 90 -8.39 -11.63 8.48
C GLY A 90 -8.30 -10.16 8.08
N THR A 91 -9.34 -9.42 8.47
CA THR A 91 -9.43 -7.96 8.30
C THR A 91 -9.96 -7.30 9.56
N ALA A 92 -9.59 -6.04 9.78
CA ALA A 92 -10.18 -5.23 10.82
C ALA A 92 -10.24 -3.76 10.40
N SER A 93 -11.25 -3.06 10.91
CA SER A 93 -11.35 -1.62 10.81
C SER A 93 -11.50 -1.00 12.20
N ALA A 94 -11.03 0.24 12.32
CA ALA A 94 -11.11 1.05 13.53
C ALA A 94 -11.39 2.52 13.20
N GLY A 95 -12.11 3.20 14.09
CA GLY A 95 -12.33 4.63 14.04
C GLY A 95 -11.30 5.39 14.87
N VAL A 96 -10.98 6.61 14.43
CA VAL A 96 -10.16 7.60 15.15
C VAL A 96 -10.84 8.97 15.05
N GLN A 97 -10.35 9.96 15.79
CA GLN A 97 -10.83 11.34 15.58
C GLN A 97 -10.60 11.76 14.12
N PRO A 98 -11.55 12.43 13.46
CA PRO A 98 -11.40 12.85 12.06
C PRO A 98 -10.15 13.71 11.81
N SER A 99 -9.78 14.57 12.76
CA SER A 99 -8.56 15.39 12.72
C SER A 99 -7.27 14.57 12.76
N LEU A 100 -7.35 13.31 13.20
CA LEU A 100 -6.24 12.36 13.31
C LEU A 100 -6.38 11.19 12.32
N MET A 101 -7.18 11.34 11.24
CA MET A 101 -7.51 10.25 10.32
C MET A 101 -6.30 9.46 9.82
N GLY A 102 -5.17 10.12 9.63
CA GLY A 102 -3.93 9.47 9.17
C GLY A 102 -3.44 8.36 10.11
N LEU A 103 -3.81 8.40 11.39
CA LEU A 103 -3.44 7.39 12.38
C LEU A 103 -4.38 6.18 12.40
N GLY A 104 -5.46 6.16 11.61
CA GLY A 104 -6.39 5.03 11.50
C GLY A 104 -5.74 3.65 11.32
N PRO A 105 -4.65 3.49 10.54
CA PRO A 105 -3.92 2.22 10.42
C PRO A 105 -3.47 1.61 11.75
N VAL A 106 -3.13 2.43 12.75
CA VAL A 106 -2.58 1.96 14.03
C VAL A 106 -3.60 1.12 14.81
N PRO A 107 -4.77 1.64 15.21
CA PRO A 107 -5.76 0.83 15.93
C PRO A 107 -6.38 -0.26 15.06
N ALA A 108 -6.46 -0.08 13.73
CA ALA A 108 -6.94 -1.13 12.84
C ALA A 108 -5.99 -2.34 12.82
N THR A 109 -4.68 -2.08 12.74
CA THR A 109 -3.64 -3.11 12.75
C THR A 109 -3.57 -3.79 14.10
N GLN A 110 -3.55 -3.03 15.21
CA GLN A 110 -3.50 -3.62 16.56
C GLN A 110 -4.69 -4.55 16.79
N LYS A 111 -5.90 -4.10 16.47
CA LYS A 111 -7.13 -4.90 16.57
C LYS A 111 -7.07 -6.19 15.75
N LEU A 112 -6.46 -6.14 14.56
CA LEU A 112 -6.31 -7.32 13.71
C LEU A 112 -5.29 -8.30 14.29
N LEU A 113 -4.12 -7.81 14.70
CA LEU A 113 -3.07 -8.62 15.30
C LEU A 113 -3.54 -9.29 16.59
N ASP A 114 -4.20 -8.54 17.48
CA ASP A 114 -4.76 -9.06 18.73
C ASP A 114 -5.76 -10.20 18.47
N ARG A 115 -6.64 -10.06 17.45
CA ARG A 115 -7.63 -11.08 17.08
C ARG A 115 -7.00 -12.39 16.64
N HIS A 116 -5.81 -12.33 16.03
CA HIS A 116 -5.10 -13.50 15.52
C HIS A 116 -3.94 -13.94 16.43
N ALA A 117 -3.81 -13.33 17.62
CA ALA A 117 -2.69 -13.57 18.54
C ALA A 117 -1.32 -13.43 17.83
N MET A 118 -1.19 -12.42 16.97
CA MET A 118 0.02 -12.10 16.22
C MET A 118 0.64 -10.80 16.71
N SER A 119 1.87 -10.56 16.28
CA SER A 119 2.65 -9.35 16.50
C SER A 119 3.21 -8.84 15.16
N ILE A 120 3.74 -7.61 15.15
CA ILE A 120 4.39 -7.07 13.95
C ILE A 120 5.62 -7.91 13.54
N SER A 121 6.31 -8.53 14.50
CA SER A 121 7.44 -9.43 14.23
C SER A 121 7.07 -10.75 13.56
N ASP A 122 5.77 -11.10 13.49
CA ASP A 122 5.30 -12.28 12.76
C ASP A 122 5.02 -12.00 11.27
N LEU A 123 5.29 -10.78 10.81
CA LEU A 123 5.06 -10.32 9.45
C LEU A 123 6.37 -10.14 8.71
N ASP A 124 6.42 -10.62 7.48
CA ASP A 124 7.58 -10.52 6.61
C ASP A 124 7.55 -9.26 5.73
N ALA A 125 6.36 -8.69 5.53
CA ALA A 125 6.13 -7.52 4.69
C ALA A 125 5.01 -6.63 5.22
N VAL A 126 5.16 -5.32 5.02
CA VAL A 126 4.11 -4.34 5.32
C VAL A 126 3.91 -3.41 4.13
N GLU A 127 2.65 -3.19 3.78
CA GLU A 127 2.18 -2.20 2.82
C GLU A 127 1.25 -1.21 3.55
N ILE A 128 1.73 0.02 3.76
CA ILE A 128 0.94 1.15 4.24
C ILE A 128 0.66 2.08 3.07
N ASN A 129 -0.61 2.37 2.79
CA ASN A 129 -0.96 3.40 1.80
C ASN A 129 -0.31 4.74 2.16
N GLU A 130 0.50 5.29 1.26
CA GLU A 130 1.25 6.53 1.48
C GLU A 130 0.46 7.76 1.06
N ALA A 131 -0.65 8.04 1.75
CA ALA A 131 -1.41 9.28 1.49
C ALA A 131 -0.52 10.51 1.73
N PHE A 132 0.24 10.47 2.84
CA PHE A 132 1.22 11.49 3.20
C PHE A 132 2.41 10.86 3.93
N ALA A 133 3.64 11.31 3.64
CA ALA A 133 4.84 10.81 4.30
C ALA A 133 4.77 10.88 5.85
N PRO A 134 4.37 12.00 6.50
CA PRO A 134 4.28 12.03 7.97
C PRO A 134 3.25 11.05 8.53
N GLN A 135 2.19 10.73 7.78
CA GLN A 135 1.20 9.74 8.20
C GLN A 135 1.83 8.34 8.24
N VAL A 136 2.56 7.95 7.19
CA VAL A 136 3.25 6.66 7.11
C VAL A 136 4.26 6.53 8.26
N LEU A 137 5.11 7.54 8.44
CA LEU A 137 6.13 7.56 9.49
C LEU A 137 5.50 7.48 10.89
N ALA A 138 4.38 8.17 11.12
CA ALA A 138 3.68 8.11 12.40
C ALA A 138 3.08 6.72 12.66
N CYS A 139 2.52 6.07 11.64
CA CYS A 139 1.98 4.72 11.77
C CYS A 139 3.09 3.69 12.00
N ALA A 140 4.15 3.73 11.19
CA ALA A 140 5.29 2.82 11.27
C ALA A 140 5.93 2.85 12.67
N ARG A 141 6.20 4.05 13.19
CA ARG A 141 6.79 4.23 14.53
C ARG A 141 5.87 3.73 15.65
N ARG A 142 4.57 3.99 15.58
CA ARG A 142 3.61 3.56 16.62
C ARG A 142 3.37 2.05 16.63
N LEU A 143 3.50 1.41 15.49
CA LEU A 143 3.41 -0.04 15.35
C LEU A 143 4.77 -0.74 15.51
N ASN A 144 5.87 0.00 15.63
CA ASN A 144 7.24 -0.54 15.64
C ASN A 144 7.54 -1.38 14.38
N ILE A 145 7.12 -0.90 13.22
CA ILE A 145 7.40 -1.53 11.93
C ILE A 145 8.85 -1.22 11.53
N ASP A 146 9.59 -2.26 11.14
CA ASP A 146 10.91 -2.11 10.52
C ASP A 146 10.76 -1.48 9.13
N GLU A 147 11.54 -0.42 8.86
CA GLU A 147 11.57 0.24 7.57
C GLU A 147 12.03 -0.70 6.44
N SER A 148 12.78 -1.76 6.75
CA SER A 148 13.25 -2.74 5.77
C SER A 148 12.14 -3.55 5.11
N ILE A 149 11.01 -3.76 5.80
CA ILE A 149 9.87 -4.55 5.32
C ILE A 149 8.70 -3.68 4.82
N LEU A 150 8.76 -2.37 5.09
CA LEU A 150 7.73 -1.37 4.79
C LEU A 150 7.84 -0.86 3.35
N ASN A 151 6.76 -1.02 2.57
CA ASN A 151 6.61 -0.46 1.22
C ASN A 151 7.84 -0.69 0.33
N ALA A 152 8.38 -1.91 0.32
CA ALA A 152 9.69 -2.20 -0.28
C ALA A 152 9.75 -1.92 -1.78
N TRP A 153 8.58 -1.88 -2.45
CA TRP A 153 8.45 -1.57 -3.88
C TRP A 153 7.99 -0.12 -4.12
N GLY A 154 8.08 0.72 -3.09
CA GLY A 154 7.50 2.06 -3.06
C GLY A 154 5.98 2.03 -2.82
N GLY A 155 5.42 3.17 -2.46
CA GLY A 155 3.99 3.31 -2.27
C GLY A 155 3.40 4.48 -3.04
N ALA A 156 2.24 4.94 -2.57
CA ALA A 156 1.39 5.89 -3.27
C ALA A 156 2.02 7.27 -3.53
N ILE A 157 3.06 7.68 -2.80
CA ILE A 157 3.79 8.93 -3.10
C ILE A 157 4.46 8.84 -4.48
N ALA A 158 4.98 7.67 -4.84
CA ALA A 158 5.58 7.44 -6.14
C ALA A 158 4.59 6.86 -7.15
N LEU A 159 3.72 5.96 -6.72
CA LEU A 159 2.89 5.13 -7.59
C LEU A 159 1.45 5.64 -7.74
N GLY A 160 1.09 6.75 -7.10
CA GLY A 160 -0.24 7.33 -7.16
C GLY A 160 -1.26 6.73 -6.17
N HIS A 161 -2.33 7.47 -5.94
CA HIS A 161 -3.43 7.09 -5.03
C HIS A 161 -4.82 7.24 -5.69
N PRO A 162 -5.18 6.39 -6.65
CA PRO A 162 -6.57 6.30 -7.12
C PRO A 162 -7.44 5.77 -5.98
N LEU A 163 -8.20 6.67 -5.33
CA LEU A 163 -8.79 6.45 -4.00
C LEU A 163 -9.51 5.09 -3.87
N GLY A 164 -10.44 4.80 -4.77
CA GLY A 164 -11.23 3.56 -4.73
C GLY A 164 -10.45 2.30 -5.10
N ALA A 165 -9.39 2.42 -5.90
CA ALA A 165 -8.60 1.27 -6.38
C ALA A 165 -7.43 0.92 -5.45
N SER A 166 -6.97 1.85 -4.62
CA SER A 166 -5.73 1.71 -3.86
C SER A 166 -5.73 0.54 -2.89
N GLY A 167 -6.86 0.24 -2.24
CA GLY A 167 -6.97 -0.92 -1.35
C GLY A 167 -6.74 -2.25 -2.08
N ALA A 168 -7.37 -2.43 -3.24
CA ALA A 168 -7.20 -3.63 -4.07
C ALA A 168 -5.79 -3.70 -4.68
N ARG A 169 -5.24 -2.54 -5.12
CA ARG A 169 -3.86 -2.45 -5.60
C ARG A 169 -2.85 -2.89 -4.54
N LEU A 170 -2.97 -2.42 -3.30
CA LEU A 170 -2.06 -2.81 -2.22
C LEU A 170 -2.17 -4.31 -1.90
N ALA A 171 -3.38 -4.87 -1.91
CA ALA A 171 -3.58 -6.31 -1.72
C ALA A 171 -2.91 -7.13 -2.85
N LEU A 172 -3.01 -6.67 -4.10
CA LEU A 172 -2.36 -7.29 -5.26
C LEU A 172 -0.83 -7.20 -5.16
N THR A 173 -0.29 -6.02 -4.86
CA THR A 173 1.14 -5.83 -4.61
C THR A 173 1.64 -6.72 -3.48
N MET A 174 0.90 -6.82 -2.37
CA MET A 174 1.28 -7.70 -1.27
C MET A 174 1.27 -9.18 -1.68
N ALA A 175 0.23 -9.67 -2.37
CA ALA A 175 0.19 -11.04 -2.86
C ALA A 175 1.41 -11.37 -3.74
N ARG A 176 1.79 -10.44 -4.62
CA ARG A 176 3.00 -10.57 -5.45
C ARG A 176 4.29 -10.56 -4.62
N ARG A 177 4.42 -9.65 -3.64
CA ARG A 177 5.58 -9.62 -2.72
C ARG A 177 5.73 -10.94 -1.96
N LEU A 178 4.63 -11.56 -1.56
CA LEU A 178 4.64 -12.87 -0.91
C LEU A 178 5.13 -13.98 -1.87
N GLU A 179 4.60 -14.01 -3.09
CA GLU A 179 4.99 -14.97 -4.14
C GLU A 179 6.48 -14.85 -4.53
N ASP A 180 6.92 -13.65 -4.89
CA ASP A 180 8.26 -13.39 -5.46
C ASP A 180 9.36 -13.42 -4.39
N GLY A 181 9.02 -13.06 -3.15
CA GLY A 181 9.98 -12.94 -2.05
C GLY A 181 10.12 -14.20 -1.17
N ASP A 182 9.41 -15.29 -1.49
CA ASP A 182 9.27 -16.48 -0.63
C ASP A 182 8.85 -16.13 0.81
N LEU A 183 8.02 -15.09 0.95
CA LEU A 183 7.56 -14.59 2.24
C LEU A 183 6.28 -15.32 2.66
N ASN A 184 6.00 -15.38 3.96
CA ASN A 184 4.86 -16.12 4.49
C ASN A 184 3.65 -15.22 4.74
N ARG A 185 3.84 -14.09 5.43
CA ARG A 185 2.73 -13.20 5.85
C ARG A 185 3.02 -11.73 5.61
N GLY A 186 1.99 -11.03 5.17
CA GLY A 186 2.05 -9.60 4.89
C GLY A 186 0.85 -8.84 5.44
N LEU A 187 1.11 -7.63 5.93
CA LEU A 187 0.09 -6.68 6.37
C LEU A 187 -0.15 -5.62 5.31
N VAL A 188 -1.40 -5.41 4.94
CA VAL A 188 -1.86 -4.26 4.14
C VAL A 188 -2.70 -3.36 5.03
N THR A 189 -2.43 -2.06 5.05
CA THR A 189 -3.21 -1.12 5.86
C THR A 189 -3.29 0.28 5.25
N LEU A 190 -4.40 0.98 5.48
CA LEU A 190 -4.63 2.32 4.95
C LEU A 190 -5.48 3.17 5.89
N CYS A 191 -5.22 4.48 5.86
CA CYS A 191 -6.09 5.48 6.48
C CYS A 191 -7.29 5.78 5.56
N VAL A 192 -8.40 6.18 6.16
CA VAL A 192 -9.63 6.53 5.45
C VAL A 192 -10.11 7.89 5.95
N GLY A 193 -10.57 8.72 5.01
CA GLY A 193 -11.14 10.02 5.29
C GLY A 193 -12.21 9.96 6.38
N VAL A 194 -12.39 11.08 7.10
CA VAL A 194 -13.40 11.18 8.18
C VAL A 194 -13.06 10.34 9.43
N GLY A 195 -11.85 9.80 9.54
CA GLY A 195 -11.33 9.25 10.80
C GLY A 195 -11.50 7.74 10.91
N GLN A 196 -11.01 6.99 9.92
CA GLN A 196 -11.06 5.53 9.91
C GLN A 196 -9.72 4.94 9.46
N GLY A 197 -9.52 3.65 9.74
CA GLY A 197 -8.47 2.86 9.13
C GLY A 197 -8.91 1.41 8.96
N THR A 198 -8.29 0.73 8.01
CA THR A 198 -8.57 -0.67 7.67
C THR A 198 -7.26 -1.41 7.45
N SER A 199 -7.19 -2.64 7.95
CA SER A 199 -6.04 -3.53 7.84
C SER A 199 -6.47 -4.92 7.39
N MET A 200 -5.58 -5.61 6.68
CA MET A 200 -5.74 -6.98 6.17
C MET A 200 -4.41 -7.73 6.35
N ILE A 201 -4.47 -8.99 6.75
CA ILE A 201 -3.33 -9.91 6.70
C ILE A 201 -3.56 -10.88 5.54
N LEU A 202 -2.55 -10.97 4.67
CA LEU A 202 -2.45 -11.97 3.62
C LEU A 202 -1.37 -12.99 3.98
N GLU A 203 -1.62 -14.25 3.65
CA GLU A 203 -0.66 -15.34 3.79
C GLU A 203 -0.48 -16.04 2.44
N ARG A 204 0.76 -16.45 2.13
CA ARG A 204 1.06 -17.27 0.95
C ARG A 204 0.42 -18.66 1.06
N VAL A 205 0.07 -19.25 -0.07
CA VAL A 205 -0.62 -20.55 -0.21
C VAL A 205 0.25 -21.61 -0.86
#